data_AF-A0A2N2H1G0-F1
#
_entry.id   AF-A0A2N2H1G0-F1
#
_cell.length_a   1.000
_cell.length_b   1.000
_cell.length_c   1.000
_cell.angle_alpha   90.00
_cell.angle_beta   90.00
_cell.angle_gamma   90.00
#
_symmetry.space_group_name_H-M   'P 1'
#
loop_
_entity.id
_entity.type
_entity.pdbx_description
1 polymer ?
#
loop_
_entity_poly.entity_id
_entity_poly.type
_entity_poly.pdbx_seq_one_letter_code
_entity_poly.pdbx_strand_id
1 'polypeptide(L)'
;MKQVKYLMLAVFVMGMFGCQGKVKQCNDLIAVINQNQEIKTKYGSLDATKAGPKDFIAMADDMDKLKGKIDGVKLKDEKLKGFAKEYQDMLGEVSKTMRELAKAMESKDNAALEKVLKDMTALQGKEGPIVGKINEYCQSK
;
A
#
# COMPACT_ATOMS: atom_id res chain seq x y z
N MET A 1 22.80 33.83 55.80
CA MET A 1 21.66 33.27 55.03
C MET A 1 22.27 32.64 53.77
N LYS A 2 22.43 31.31 53.72
CA LYS A 2 21.57 30.36 52.96
C LYS A 2 21.49 30.71 51.46
N GLN A 3 21.76 29.88 50.45
CA GLN A 3 22.05 28.45 50.27
C GLN A 3 22.36 28.24 48.76
N VAL A 4 23.19 27.25 48.43
CA VAL A 4 23.04 26.27 47.31
C VAL A 4 23.21 26.79 45.86
N LYS A 5 24.30 26.43 45.14
CA LYS A 5 24.57 25.15 44.43
C LYS A 5 23.61 24.84 43.26
N TYR A 6 24.19 24.22 42.23
CA TYR A 6 23.59 23.53 41.08
C TYR A 6 23.58 24.28 39.73
N LEU A 7 24.74 24.20 39.08
CA LEU A 7 24.92 23.58 37.78
C LEU A 7 23.66 22.85 37.27
N MET A 8 23.01 23.36 36.22
CA MET A 8 22.15 22.55 35.36
C MET A 8 22.51 22.84 33.90
N LEU A 9 23.44 22.03 33.41
CA LEU A 9 23.58 21.71 31.99
C LEU A 9 22.28 21.02 31.57
N ALA A 10 21.39 21.74 30.89
CA ALA A 10 20.26 21.13 30.20
C ALA A 10 20.82 20.43 28.95
N VAL A 11 21.29 19.20 29.12
CA VAL A 11 21.59 18.32 28.00
C VAL A 11 20.25 17.95 27.36
N PHE A 12 19.96 18.60 26.24
CA PHE A 12 18.85 18.26 25.38
C PHE A 12 19.18 16.96 24.64
N VAL A 13 19.03 15.82 25.32
CA VAL A 13 19.02 14.50 24.66
C VAL A 13 17.62 14.29 24.08
N MET A 14 17.29 15.01 23.01
CA MET A 14 16.17 14.61 22.16
C MET A 14 16.70 13.75 21.01
N GLY A 15 16.23 12.51 20.95
CA GLY A 15 15.84 11.94 19.66
C GLY A 15 16.59 10.71 19.11
N MET A 16 17.51 10.07 19.82
CA MET A 16 18.16 8.86 19.25
C MET A 16 17.31 7.57 19.31
N PHE A 17 16.14 7.58 19.94
CA PHE A 17 15.25 6.39 20.01
C PHE A 17 14.32 6.22 18.79
N GLY A 18 14.28 7.17 17.85
CA GLY A 18 13.38 7.12 16.69
C GLY A 18 13.89 6.30 15.51
N CYS A 19 15.20 6.20 15.32
CA CYS A 19 15.78 5.66 14.09
C CYS A 19 15.60 4.14 13.97
N GLN A 20 15.83 3.40 15.07
CA GLN A 20 15.65 1.95 15.09
C GLN A 20 14.18 1.53 14.92
N GLY A 21 13.25 2.35 15.45
CA GLY A 21 11.82 2.14 15.29
C GLY A 21 11.32 2.39 13.86
N LYS A 22 11.84 3.43 13.19
CA LYS A 22 11.52 3.74 11.79
C LYS A 22 11.97 2.61 10.85
N VAL A 23 13.23 2.19 10.96
CA VAL A 23 13.81 1.14 10.10
C VAL A 23 13.01 -0.17 10.22
N LYS A 24 12.67 -0.60 11.44
CA LYS A 24 11.87 -1.80 11.62
C LYS A 24 10.49 -1.69 10.95
N GLN A 25 9.80 -0.57 11.17
CA GLN A 25 8.47 -0.35 10.57
C GLN A 25 8.52 -0.31 9.04
N CYS A 26 9.56 0.30 8.47
CA CYS A 26 9.83 0.29 7.04
C CYS A 26 9.98 -1.14 6.50
N ASN A 27 10.82 -1.95 7.15
CA ASN A 27 11.02 -3.34 6.74
C ASN A 27 9.73 -4.16 6.83
N ASP A 28 8.97 -4.00 7.92
CA ASP A 28 7.69 -4.70 8.11
C ASP A 28 6.69 -4.31 6.99
N LEU A 29 6.57 -3.01 6.67
CA LEU A 29 5.66 -2.52 5.63
C LEU A 29 6.08 -2.99 4.23
N ILE A 30 7.37 -2.83 3.88
CA ILE A 30 7.91 -3.23 2.57
C ILE A 30 7.75 -4.75 2.36
N ALA A 31 8.00 -5.56 3.40
CA ALA A 31 7.83 -7.00 3.33
C ALA A 31 6.39 -7.41 2.96
N VAL A 32 5.39 -6.67 3.45
CA VAL A 32 3.99 -6.91 3.06
C VAL A 32 3.71 -6.39 1.66
N ILE A 33 4.10 -5.16 1.33
CA ILE A 33 3.87 -4.56 -0.01
C ILE A 33 4.49 -5.41 -1.12
N ASN A 34 5.66 -6.00 -0.90
CA ASN A 34 6.33 -6.85 -1.88
C ASN A 34 5.53 -8.10 -2.24
N GLN A 35 4.58 -8.54 -1.40
CA GLN A 35 3.67 -9.64 -1.73
C GLN A 35 2.74 -9.30 -2.91
N ASN A 36 2.60 -8.02 -3.27
CA ASN A 36 1.91 -7.64 -4.50
C ASN A 36 2.57 -8.23 -5.76
N GLN A 37 3.87 -8.51 -5.73
CA GLN A 37 4.56 -9.17 -6.84
C GLN A 37 4.09 -10.61 -7.05
N GLU A 38 3.68 -11.31 -5.98
CA GLU A 38 3.09 -12.65 -6.10
C GLU A 38 1.74 -12.58 -6.81
N ILE A 39 0.91 -11.58 -6.46
CA ILE A 39 -0.38 -11.33 -7.11
C ILE A 39 -0.17 -11.00 -8.60
N LYS A 40 0.75 -10.09 -8.90
CA LYS A 40 1.14 -9.77 -10.29
C LYS A 40 1.67 -10.98 -11.06
N THR A 41 2.42 -11.85 -10.43
CA THR A 41 2.93 -13.08 -11.08
C THR A 41 1.79 -14.05 -11.35
N LYS A 42 0.90 -14.24 -10.36
CA LYS A 42 -0.26 -15.13 -10.45
C LYS A 42 -1.22 -14.73 -11.57
N TYR A 43 -1.43 -13.43 -11.76
CA TYR A 43 -2.42 -12.90 -12.71
C TYR A 43 -1.81 -12.25 -13.95
N GLY A 44 -0.50 -12.02 -13.99
CA GLY A 44 0.18 -11.36 -15.11
C GLY A 44 0.25 -12.19 -16.39
N SER A 45 0.04 -13.50 -16.28
CA SER A 45 -0.10 -14.42 -17.40
C SER A 45 -1.55 -14.70 -17.80
N LEU A 46 -2.54 -14.05 -17.16
CA LEU A 46 -3.93 -14.15 -17.60
C LEU A 46 -4.02 -13.60 -19.02
N ASP A 47 -4.30 -14.50 -19.95
CA ASP A 47 -4.72 -14.14 -21.30
C ASP A 47 -6.05 -13.39 -21.18
N ALA A 48 -6.05 -12.09 -21.49
CA ALA A 48 -7.23 -11.23 -21.40
C ALA A 48 -8.40 -11.74 -22.26
N THR A 49 -8.15 -12.59 -23.25
CA THR A 49 -9.18 -13.22 -24.08
C THR A 49 -9.80 -14.48 -23.45
N LYS A 50 -9.16 -15.03 -22.41
CA LYS A 50 -9.60 -16.24 -21.69
C LYS A 50 -9.97 -15.99 -20.24
N ALA A 51 -9.52 -14.88 -19.66
CA ALA A 51 -9.90 -14.46 -18.32
C ALA A 51 -11.42 -14.26 -18.24
N GLY A 52 -12.05 -14.87 -17.23
CA GLY A 52 -13.48 -14.75 -16.98
C GLY A 52 -13.77 -13.91 -15.74
N PRO A 53 -15.06 -13.63 -15.46
CA PRO A 53 -15.48 -12.90 -14.27
C PRO A 53 -14.89 -13.43 -12.96
N LYS A 54 -14.82 -14.76 -12.81
CA LYS A 54 -14.27 -15.42 -11.61
C LYS A 54 -12.79 -15.11 -11.38
N ASP A 55 -12.00 -14.95 -12.44
CA ASP A 55 -10.57 -14.63 -12.33
C ASP A 55 -10.39 -13.21 -11.79
N PHE A 56 -11.19 -12.27 -12.27
CA PHE A 56 -11.18 -10.88 -11.79
C PHE A 56 -11.70 -10.76 -10.34
N ILE A 57 -12.71 -11.54 -9.96
CA ILE A 57 -13.14 -11.64 -8.56
C ILE A 57 -12.01 -12.19 -7.68
N ALA A 58 -11.34 -13.26 -8.09
CA ALA A 58 -10.22 -13.81 -7.33
C ALA A 58 -9.07 -12.81 -7.20
N MET A 59 -8.77 -12.05 -8.25
CA MET A 59 -7.77 -10.98 -8.20
C MET A 59 -8.17 -9.88 -7.21
N ALA A 60 -9.44 -9.46 -7.21
CA ALA A 60 -9.95 -8.49 -6.24
C ALA A 60 -9.82 -8.99 -4.80
N ASP A 61 -10.15 -10.26 -4.55
CA ASP A 61 -10.03 -10.89 -3.22
C ASP A 61 -8.57 -10.92 -2.74
N ASP A 62 -7.61 -11.21 -3.62
CA ASP A 62 -6.18 -11.17 -3.29
C ASP A 62 -5.69 -9.75 -2.98
N MET A 63 -6.19 -8.72 -3.69
CA MET A 63 -5.90 -7.31 -3.39
C MET A 63 -6.48 -6.88 -2.04
N ASP A 64 -7.71 -7.29 -1.73
CA ASP A 64 -8.35 -7.01 -0.43
C ASP A 64 -7.60 -7.71 0.72
N LYS A 65 -7.15 -8.94 0.49
CA LYS A 65 -6.31 -9.68 1.44
C LYS A 65 -4.98 -8.96 1.69
N LEU A 66 -4.33 -8.46 0.64
CA LEU A 66 -3.10 -7.68 0.78
C LEU A 66 -3.36 -6.38 1.54
N LYS A 67 -4.43 -5.66 1.22
CA LYS A 67 -4.87 -4.46 1.95
C LYS A 67 -5.04 -4.73 3.45
N GLY A 68 -5.65 -5.86 3.82
CA GLY A 68 -5.80 -6.30 5.21
C GLY A 68 -4.47 -6.63 5.89
N LYS A 69 -3.52 -7.24 5.17
CA LYS A 69 -2.17 -7.47 5.70
C LYS A 69 -1.43 -6.16 5.98
N ILE A 70 -1.58 -5.15 5.13
CA ILE A 70 -0.98 -3.82 5.33
C ILE A 70 -1.58 -3.16 6.58
N ASP A 71 -2.90 -3.27 6.77
CA ASP A 71 -3.58 -2.74 7.96
C ASP A 71 -3.06 -3.37 9.27
N GLY A 72 -2.70 -4.65 9.20
CA GLY A 72 -2.10 -5.39 10.31
C GLY A 72 -0.66 -5.00 10.66
N VAL A 73 0.02 -4.19 9.84
CA VAL A 73 1.38 -3.73 10.14
C VAL A 73 1.31 -2.66 11.24
N LYS A 74 2.00 -2.92 12.35
CA LYS A 74 2.02 -2.02 13.52
C LYS A 74 2.88 -0.79 13.26
N LEU A 75 2.32 0.20 12.57
CA LEU A 75 2.95 1.48 12.28
C LEU A 75 2.64 2.49 13.39
N LYS A 76 3.69 3.10 13.93
CA LYS A 76 3.66 4.23 14.88
C LYS A 76 4.11 5.53 14.21
N ASP A 77 4.92 5.45 13.17
CA ASP A 77 5.36 6.59 12.38
C ASP A 77 4.20 7.10 11.51
N GLU A 78 3.82 8.37 11.68
CA GLU A 78 2.66 8.97 11.00
C GLU A 78 2.84 9.08 9.48
N LYS A 79 4.07 9.26 8.99
CA LYS A 79 4.33 9.27 7.54
C LYS A 79 4.17 7.87 6.96
N LEU A 80 4.68 6.84 7.63
CA LEU A 80 4.47 5.46 7.21
C LEU A 80 2.99 5.07 7.22
N LYS A 81 2.22 5.49 8.22
CA LYS A 81 0.76 5.29 8.23
C LYS A 81 0.10 5.94 7.01
N GLY A 82 0.51 7.17 6.68
CA GLY A 82 0.03 7.88 5.49
C GLY A 82 0.32 7.12 4.20
N PHE A 83 1.56 6.63 4.02
CA PHE A 83 1.91 5.85 2.83
C PHE A 83 1.22 4.49 2.77
N ALA A 84 1.09 3.80 3.90
CA ALA A 84 0.34 2.55 3.99
C ALA A 84 -1.12 2.78 3.57
N LYS A 85 -1.75 3.86 4.03
CA LYS A 85 -3.11 4.23 3.63
C LYS A 85 -3.22 4.55 2.14
N GLU A 86 -2.28 5.32 1.57
CA GLU A 86 -2.24 5.64 0.14
C GLU A 86 -2.15 4.34 -0.70
N TYR A 87 -1.31 3.39 -0.28
CA TYR A 87 -1.19 2.09 -0.95
C TYR A 87 -2.45 1.22 -0.79
N GLN A 88 -3.05 1.18 0.40
CA GLN A 88 -4.30 0.47 0.67
C GLN A 88 -5.49 1.03 -0.11
N ASP A 89 -5.51 2.34 -0.37
CA ASP A 89 -6.54 2.98 -1.19
C ASP A 89 -6.37 2.59 -2.65
N MET A 90 -5.15 2.62 -3.17
CA MET A 90 -4.85 2.12 -4.52
C MET A 90 -5.27 0.65 -4.68
N LEU A 91 -4.93 -0.23 -3.74
CA LEU A 91 -5.38 -1.63 -3.79
C LEU A 91 -6.91 -1.76 -3.77
N GLY A 92 -7.58 -0.90 -2.99
CA GLY A 92 -9.05 -0.87 -2.91
C GLY A 92 -9.70 -0.40 -4.21
N GLU A 93 -9.11 0.60 -4.87
CA GLU A 93 -9.56 1.05 -6.20
C GLU A 93 -9.40 -0.07 -7.22
N VAL A 94 -8.24 -0.75 -7.25
CA VAL A 94 -8.00 -1.90 -8.14
C VAL A 94 -9.00 -3.01 -7.86
N SER A 95 -9.17 -3.43 -6.61
CA SER A 95 -10.14 -4.46 -6.21
C SER A 95 -11.55 -4.12 -6.69
N LYS A 96 -12.01 -2.89 -6.43
CA LYS A 96 -13.32 -2.41 -6.87
C LYS A 96 -13.46 -2.48 -8.39
N THR A 97 -12.49 -1.97 -9.15
CA THR A 97 -12.52 -1.97 -10.61
C THR A 97 -12.54 -3.39 -11.18
N MET A 98 -11.83 -4.35 -10.57
CA MET A 98 -11.89 -5.76 -10.98
C MET A 98 -13.27 -6.39 -10.75
N ARG A 99 -13.94 -6.05 -9.64
CA ARG A 99 -15.32 -6.51 -9.38
C ARG A 99 -16.32 -5.89 -10.36
N GLU A 100 -16.15 -4.61 -10.68
CA GLU A 100 -16.95 -3.93 -11.70
C GLU A 100 -16.75 -4.56 -13.08
N LEU A 101 -15.51 -4.92 -13.44
CA LEU A 101 -15.19 -5.64 -14.67
C LEU A 101 -15.92 -6.99 -14.73
N ALA A 102 -15.81 -7.80 -13.67
CA ALA A 102 -16.48 -9.09 -13.57
C ALA A 102 -18.00 -8.95 -13.79
N LYS A 103 -18.63 -7.99 -13.11
CA LYS A 103 -20.07 -7.71 -13.25
C LYS A 103 -20.45 -7.28 -14.67
N ALA A 104 -19.66 -6.41 -15.29
CA ALA A 104 -19.90 -5.94 -16.66
C ALA A 104 -19.79 -7.10 -17.67
N MET A 105 -18.84 -8.02 -17.47
CA MET A 105 -18.71 -9.24 -18.28
C MET A 105 -19.89 -10.19 -18.11
N GLU A 106 -20.33 -10.44 -16.87
CA GLU A 106 -21.49 -11.31 -16.58
C GLU A 106 -22.79 -10.79 -17.20
N SER A 107 -22.98 -9.47 -17.12
CA SER A 107 -24.16 -8.79 -17.67
C SER A 107 -24.06 -8.51 -19.17
N LYS A 108 -22.89 -8.74 -19.80
CA LYS A 108 -22.59 -8.37 -21.19
C LYS A 108 -22.86 -6.89 -21.48
N ASP A 109 -22.64 -6.04 -20.47
CA ASP A 109 -22.83 -4.60 -20.57
C ASP A 109 -21.58 -3.95 -21.19
N ASN A 110 -21.63 -3.75 -22.51
CA ASN A 110 -20.51 -3.18 -23.26
C ASN A 110 -20.17 -1.75 -22.83
N ALA A 111 -21.14 -0.95 -22.39
CA ALA A 111 -20.89 0.41 -21.93
C ALA A 111 -20.16 0.39 -20.57
N ALA A 112 -20.58 -0.49 -19.67
CA ALA A 112 -19.87 -0.71 -18.40
C ALA A 112 -18.47 -1.27 -18.63
N LEU A 113 -18.27 -2.20 -19.58
CA LEU A 113 -16.95 -2.71 -19.95
C LEU A 113 -16.03 -1.59 -20.43
N GLU A 114 -16.48 -0.75 -21.36
CA GLU A 114 -15.67 0.37 -21.86
C GLU A 114 -15.28 1.34 -20.73
N LYS A 115 -16.24 1.67 -19.84
CA LYS A 115 -15.97 2.52 -18.68
C LYS A 115 -14.91 1.90 -17.78
N VAL A 116 -15.07 0.63 -17.41
CA VAL A 116 -14.15 -0.06 -16.50
C VAL A 116 -12.75 -0.19 -17.11
N LEU A 117 -12.62 -0.42 -18.42
CA LEU A 117 -11.32 -0.43 -19.09
C LEU A 117 -10.61 0.93 -19.01
N LYS A 118 -11.34 2.04 -19.16
CA LYS A 118 -10.78 3.39 -18.96
C LYS A 118 -10.33 3.60 -17.51
N ASP A 119 -11.14 3.15 -16.55
CA ASP A 119 -10.79 3.22 -15.13
C ASP A 119 -9.52 2.41 -14.84
N MET A 120 -9.38 1.19 -15.40
CA MET A 120 -8.16 0.39 -15.28
C MET A 120 -6.94 1.11 -15.85
N THR A 121 -7.05 1.75 -17.01
CA THR A 121 -5.95 2.56 -17.57
C THR A 121 -5.57 3.71 -16.64
N ALA A 122 -6.53 4.38 -16.01
CA ALA A 122 -6.26 5.45 -15.05
C ALA A 122 -5.59 4.96 -13.74
N LEU A 123 -5.72 3.67 -13.41
CA LEU A 123 -5.03 3.04 -12.29
C LEU A 123 -3.59 2.62 -12.64
N GLN A 124 -3.29 2.44 -13.93
CA GLN A 124 -1.94 2.12 -14.36
C GLN A 124 -0.96 3.22 -13.93
N GLY A 125 0.17 2.81 -13.36
CA GLY A 125 1.21 3.74 -12.93
C GLY A 125 0.96 4.40 -11.57
N LYS A 126 -0.16 4.16 -10.88
CA LYS A 126 -0.35 4.67 -9.51
C LYS A 126 0.61 4.06 -8.49
N GLU A 127 0.92 2.77 -8.64
CA GLU A 127 1.74 2.05 -7.66
C GLU A 127 3.19 2.56 -7.59
N GLY A 128 3.81 2.84 -8.74
CA GLY A 128 5.22 3.24 -8.82
C GLY A 128 5.56 4.46 -7.96
N PRO A 129 4.85 5.59 -8.10
CA PRO A 129 5.04 6.78 -7.26
C PRO A 129 4.84 6.51 -5.76
N ILE A 130 3.85 5.68 -5.38
CA ILE A 130 3.59 5.37 -3.97
C ILE A 130 4.76 4.56 -3.39
N VAL A 131 5.18 3.50 -4.08
CA VAL A 131 6.34 2.68 -3.68
C VAL A 131 7.62 3.52 -3.68
N GLY A 132 7.77 4.45 -4.62
CA GLY A 132 8.87 5.41 -4.65
C GLY A 132 8.95 6.25 -3.38
N LYS A 133 7.86 6.91 -2.98
CA LYS A 133 7.79 7.69 -1.72
C LYS A 133 8.13 6.85 -0.50
N ILE A 134 7.64 5.61 -0.43
CA ILE A 134 7.94 4.68 0.67
C ILE A 134 9.44 4.39 0.72
N ASN A 135 10.02 4.00 -0.42
CA ASN A 135 11.44 3.66 -0.51
C ASN A 135 12.32 4.86 -0.17
N GLU A 136 12.04 6.04 -0.72
CA GLU A 136 12.77 7.28 -0.42
C GLU A 136 12.73 7.61 1.07
N TYR A 137 11.54 7.53 1.69
CA TYR A 137 11.39 7.79 3.13
C TYR A 137 12.15 6.75 3.97
N CYS A 138 12.05 5.47 3.60
CA CYS A 138 12.67 4.38 4.33
C CYS A 138 14.20 4.31 4.20
N GLN A 139 14.75 4.87 3.11
CA GLN A 139 16.20 4.97 2.89
C GLN A 139 16.79 6.27 3.43
N SER A 140 15.96 7.27 3.77
CA SER A 140 16.44 8.49 4.39
C SER A 140 17.02 8.23 5.78
N LYS A 141 18.20 8.80 6.04
CA LYS A 141 18.87 8.75 7.35
C LYS A 141 18.07 9.48 8.43
#